data_AF-A0A8X7TRJ8-F1
#
_entry.id   AF-A0A8X7TRJ8-F1
#
_cell.length_a   1.000
_cell.length_b   1.000
_cell.length_c   1.000
_cell.angle_alpha   90.00
_cell.angle_beta   90.00
_cell.angle_gamma   90.00
#
_symmetry.space_group_name_H-M   'P 1'
#
loop_
_entity.id
_entity.type
_entity.pdbx_description
1 polymer ?
#
loop_
_entity_poly.entity_id
_entity_poly.type
_entity_poly.pdbx_seq_one_letter_code
_entity_poly.pdbx_strand_id
1 'polypeptide(L)'
;MNSIQRFSLTRRLSSVESYLRHLCGGAFRVGVKDEGDWFYSQEWWDPHERGHTVSQSSSSRGNGVVSVVAHPSSLPSRESWAETEGWLDNRYMEIMGRDGAKNEKFKILGYQWRSLRFNDDTRQSTVKVMAAFRALQPSSIFYMQHPHCLAVPYLKSMVSVGLTSLAASKYDLTSAAIGKKQMRILCVGHGGGSLPLFLANHILGALVDIVEIDR
;
A
#
# COMPACT_ATOMS: atom_id res chain seq x y z
N MET A 1 22.01 -9.08 12.71
CA MET A 1 21.96 -9.05 11.23
C MET A 1 20.50 -9.00 10.84
N ASN A 2 19.98 -7.82 10.51
CA ASN A 2 18.56 -7.62 10.21
C ASN A 2 18.30 -8.11 8.78
N SER A 3 17.65 -9.27 8.65
CA SER A 3 17.24 -9.76 7.33
C SER A 3 16.03 -8.94 6.87
N ILE A 4 16.23 -8.06 5.89
CA ILE A 4 15.13 -7.44 5.17
C ILE A 4 14.59 -8.49 4.21
N GLN A 5 13.53 -9.20 4.62
CA GLN A 5 12.79 -10.07 3.73
C GLN A 5 11.92 -9.19 2.82
N ARG A 6 12.25 -9.16 1.53
CA ARG A 6 11.46 -8.48 0.51
C ARG A 6 10.18 -9.28 0.26
N PHE A 7 9.05 -8.69 0.63
CA PHE A 7 7.72 -9.23 0.38
C PHE A 7 7.30 -8.90 -1.05
N SER A 8 6.98 -9.92 -1.85
CA SER A 8 6.36 -9.77 -3.17
C SER A 8 4.92 -10.22 -3.09
N LEU A 9 4.01 -9.33 -3.50
CA LEU A 9 2.57 -9.55 -3.63
C LEU A 9 2.27 -10.12 -5.03
N THR A 10 2.49 -11.42 -5.23
CA THR A 10 2.04 -12.07 -6.48
C THR A 10 0.62 -12.57 -6.33
N ARG A 11 -0.36 -11.75 -6.75
CA ARG A 11 -1.73 -12.23 -7.04
C ARG A 11 -1.76 -12.72 -8.49
N ARG A 12 -2.03 -14.02 -8.72
CA ARG A 12 -2.26 -14.55 -10.08
C ARG A 12 -3.58 -13.96 -10.60
N LEU A 13 -3.53 -13.08 -11.61
CA LEU A 13 -4.75 -12.57 -12.28
C LEU A 13 -4.56 -12.38 -13.79
N SER A 14 -5.72 -12.36 -14.45
CA SER A 14 -6.04 -12.65 -15.86
C SER A 14 -5.50 -11.68 -16.92
N SER A 15 -5.55 -12.17 -18.18
CA SER A 15 -5.33 -11.51 -19.49
C SER A 15 -4.74 -10.09 -19.52
N VAL A 16 -3.69 -9.90 -20.34
CA VAL A 16 -2.96 -8.65 -20.63
C VAL A 16 -3.87 -7.42 -20.85
N GLU A 17 -5.05 -7.63 -21.43
CA GLU A 17 -6.02 -6.58 -21.77
C GLU A 17 -6.79 -6.02 -20.55
N SER A 18 -6.85 -6.77 -19.44
CA SER A 18 -7.44 -6.32 -18.17
C SER A 18 -6.49 -5.38 -17.41
N TYR A 19 -5.19 -5.66 -17.49
CA TYR A 19 -4.14 -4.90 -16.80
C TYR A 19 -3.98 -3.48 -17.33
N LEU A 20 -3.96 -3.32 -18.65
CA LEU A 20 -3.87 -2.01 -19.32
C LEU A 20 -5.09 -1.13 -19.03
N ARG A 21 -6.29 -1.73 -18.95
CA ARG A 21 -7.51 -1.00 -18.55
C ARG A 21 -7.45 -0.52 -17.10
N HIS A 22 -6.83 -1.28 -16.20
CA HIS A 22 -6.70 -0.89 -14.80
C HIS A 22 -5.69 0.27 -14.62
N LEU A 23 -4.61 0.30 -15.39
CA LEU A 23 -3.61 1.38 -15.33
C LEU A 23 -4.03 2.67 -16.06
N CYS A 24 -4.82 2.59 -17.13
CA CYS A 24 -5.17 3.73 -17.99
C CYS A 24 -6.56 4.34 -17.73
N GLY A 25 -7.11 4.24 -16.51
CA GLY A 25 -8.36 4.95 -16.15
C GLY A 25 -9.66 4.15 -16.35
N GLY A 26 -9.61 2.83 -16.39
CA GLY A 26 -10.77 1.95 -16.50
C GLY A 26 -11.55 1.69 -15.21
N ALA A 27 -11.51 2.59 -14.22
CA ALA A 27 -12.31 2.47 -13.00
C ALA A 27 -13.83 2.68 -13.24
N PHE A 28 -14.23 3.18 -14.42
CA PHE A 28 -15.62 3.54 -14.70
C PHE A 28 -16.54 2.41 -15.15
N ARG A 29 -16.07 1.15 -15.30
CA ARG A 29 -16.95 0.09 -15.85
C ARG A 29 -17.21 -1.16 -15.01
N VAL A 30 -16.52 -1.41 -13.90
CA VAL A 30 -16.91 -2.50 -12.97
C VAL A 30 -16.44 -2.20 -11.54
N GLY A 31 -17.33 -1.68 -10.70
CA GLY A 31 -17.47 -1.99 -9.26
C GLY A 31 -16.31 -1.85 -8.25
N VAL A 32 -15.06 -1.65 -8.65
CA VAL A 32 -13.94 -1.46 -7.73
C VAL A 32 -13.95 0.00 -7.28
N LYS A 33 -14.49 0.25 -6.09
CA LYS A 33 -14.43 1.57 -5.47
C LYS A 33 -12.96 1.85 -5.15
N ASP A 34 -12.37 2.86 -5.81
CA ASP A 34 -11.06 3.36 -5.42
C ASP A 34 -11.15 3.89 -3.99
N GLU A 35 -10.61 3.13 -3.04
CA GLU A 35 -10.67 3.45 -1.62
C GLU A 35 -9.88 4.73 -1.31
N GLY A 36 -8.92 5.13 -2.17
CA GLY A 36 -8.22 6.41 -2.09
C GLY A 36 -8.93 7.54 -2.83
N ASP A 37 -10.17 7.36 -3.29
CA ASP A 37 -10.96 8.43 -3.89
C ASP A 37 -11.37 9.50 -2.88
N TRP A 38 -11.59 10.72 -3.37
CA TRP A 38 -12.02 11.85 -2.55
C TRP A 38 -13.40 11.64 -1.90
N PHE A 39 -14.22 10.74 -2.45
CA PHE A 39 -15.44 10.26 -1.81
C PHE A 39 -15.19 9.71 -0.39
N TYR A 40 -14.01 9.11 -0.16
CA TYR A 40 -13.59 8.58 1.14
C TYR A 40 -12.73 9.56 1.95
N SER A 41 -12.60 10.83 1.52
CA SER A 41 -11.73 11.82 2.17
C SER A 41 -12.02 12.02 3.66
N GLN A 42 -13.25 11.81 4.12
CA GLN A 42 -13.57 11.84 5.56
C GLN A 42 -12.81 10.80 6.39
N GLU A 43 -12.35 9.71 5.76
CA GLU A 43 -11.58 8.65 6.43
C GLU A 43 -10.09 8.96 6.54
N TRP A 44 -9.56 9.99 5.87
CA TRP A 44 -8.11 10.19 5.81
C TRP A 44 -7.60 11.62 5.56
N TRP A 45 -8.47 12.53 5.12
CA TRP A 45 -8.17 13.93 4.83
C TRP A 45 -8.64 14.88 5.93
N ASP A 46 -9.86 14.67 6.45
CA ASP A 46 -10.53 15.62 7.34
C ASP A 46 -9.77 15.77 8.68
N PRO A 47 -9.29 16.99 9.03
CA PRO A 47 -8.59 17.25 10.30
C PRO A 47 -9.48 17.10 11.55
N HIS A 48 -10.79 17.20 11.43
CA HIS A 48 -11.67 17.43 12.58
C HIS A 48 -12.39 16.19 13.10
N GLU A 49 -12.26 15.02 12.44
CA GLU A 49 -12.98 13.83 12.86
C GLU A 49 -12.11 12.57 12.99
N ARG A 50 -12.23 11.92 14.16
CA ARG A 50 -11.94 10.49 14.43
C ARG A 50 -10.48 10.01 14.29
N GLY A 51 -9.54 10.91 14.04
CA GLY A 51 -8.11 10.60 14.03
C GLY A 51 -7.53 10.41 15.44
N HIS A 52 -6.73 9.38 15.64
CA HIS A 52 -5.96 9.17 16.88
C HIS A 52 -4.47 9.12 16.58
N THR A 53 -3.67 9.91 17.31
CA THR A 53 -2.21 9.90 17.17
C THR A 53 -1.65 8.59 17.71
N VAL A 54 -1.01 7.80 16.83
CA VAL A 54 -0.41 6.49 17.17
C VAL A 54 1.09 6.56 17.40
N SER A 55 1.73 7.61 16.88
CA SER A 55 3.15 7.87 17.02
C SER A 55 3.40 9.35 16.86
N GLN A 56 4.34 9.87 17.61
CA GLN A 56 4.76 11.26 17.56
C GLN A 56 6.24 11.34 17.92
N SER A 57 6.99 12.16 17.20
CA SER A 57 8.40 12.41 17.48
C SER A 57 8.79 13.83 17.06
N SER A 58 9.68 14.44 17.85
CA SER A 58 10.25 15.74 17.50
C SER A 58 11.37 15.56 16.48
N SER A 59 11.25 16.22 15.34
CA SER A 59 12.29 16.22 14.32
C SER A 59 13.40 17.20 14.70
N SER A 60 14.65 16.70 14.73
CA SER A 60 15.86 17.53 14.87
C SER A 60 16.24 18.25 13.56
N ARG A 61 15.49 18.03 12.47
CA ARG A 61 15.76 18.56 11.12
C ARG A 61 14.83 19.72 10.74
N GLY A 62 14.10 20.30 11.70
CA GLY A 62 13.30 21.51 11.49
C GLY A 62 11.83 21.27 11.10
N ASN A 63 11.38 20.02 10.98
CA ASN A 63 9.97 19.73 10.68
C ASN A 63 9.04 19.98 11.89
N GLY A 64 9.58 20.24 13.08
CA GLY A 64 8.79 20.38 14.31
C GLY A 64 8.40 19.01 14.83
N VAL A 65 7.10 18.76 14.98
CA VAL A 65 6.58 17.51 15.53
C VAL A 65 5.96 16.64 14.44
N VAL A 66 6.69 15.58 14.08
CA VAL A 66 6.23 14.58 13.14
C VAL A 66 5.27 13.64 13.87
N SER A 67 4.09 13.41 13.32
CA SER A 67 3.09 12.52 13.89
C SER A 67 2.49 11.60 12.84
N VAL A 68 2.08 10.42 13.30
CA VAL A 68 1.25 9.50 12.53
C VAL A 68 -0.12 9.45 13.18
N VAL A 69 -1.14 9.80 12.40
CA VAL A 69 -2.54 9.78 12.84
C VAL A 69 -3.24 8.60 12.18
N ALA A 70 -3.89 7.78 12.99
CA ALA A 70 -4.72 6.68 12.53
C ALA A 70 -6.18 7.12 12.42
N HIS A 71 -6.80 6.80 11.29
CA HIS A 71 -8.21 7.03 11.03
C HIS A 71 -8.89 5.70 10.69
N PRO A 72 -10.20 5.54 11.00
CA PRO A 72 -10.93 4.33 10.63
C PRO A 72 -11.02 4.18 9.11
N SER A 73 -11.17 2.95 8.63
CA SER A 73 -11.58 2.71 7.25
C SER A 73 -12.82 1.83 7.16
N SER A 74 -13.76 2.21 6.28
CA SER A 74 -15.00 1.46 6.06
C SER A 74 -14.81 0.23 5.16
N LEU A 75 -13.73 0.20 4.40
CA LEU A 75 -13.42 -0.86 3.45
C LEU A 75 -12.09 -1.55 3.79
N PRO A 76 -11.88 -2.79 3.32
CA PRO A 76 -12.92 -3.70 2.85
C PRO A 76 -13.85 -4.10 4.02
N SER A 77 -15.11 -4.43 3.69
CA SER A 77 -16.13 -4.76 4.71
C SER A 77 -15.85 -6.12 5.37
N ARG A 78 -16.36 -6.35 6.58
CA ARG A 78 -16.08 -7.55 7.38
C ARG A 78 -16.42 -8.85 6.66
N GLU A 79 -17.42 -8.84 5.79
CA GLU A 79 -17.87 -10.01 5.03
C GLU A 79 -16.79 -10.51 4.07
N SER A 80 -15.88 -9.63 3.62
CA SER A 80 -14.77 -9.97 2.72
C SER A 80 -13.49 -10.40 3.43
N TRP A 81 -13.43 -10.28 4.77
CA TRP A 81 -12.20 -10.52 5.53
C TRP A 81 -11.76 -11.98 5.48
N ALA A 82 -12.71 -12.92 5.41
CA ALA A 82 -12.42 -14.36 5.40
C ALA A 82 -11.51 -14.78 4.23
N GLU A 83 -11.67 -14.17 3.05
CA GLU A 83 -10.79 -14.42 1.90
C GLU A 83 -9.36 -13.96 2.20
N THR A 84 -9.22 -12.78 2.80
CA THR A 84 -7.91 -12.19 3.14
C THR A 84 -7.23 -12.96 4.28
N GLU A 85 -7.97 -13.40 5.29
CA GLU A 85 -7.48 -14.28 6.37
C GLU A 85 -6.96 -15.61 5.81
N GLY A 86 -7.72 -16.26 4.93
CA GLY A 86 -7.28 -17.50 4.28
C GLY A 86 -6.05 -17.31 3.40
N TRP A 87 -5.95 -16.16 2.72
CA TRP A 87 -4.74 -15.81 1.96
C TRP A 87 -3.53 -15.61 2.89
N LEU A 88 -3.68 -14.92 4.03
CA LEU A 88 -2.62 -14.75 5.02
C LEU A 88 -2.11 -16.09 5.57
N ASP A 89 -3.03 -17.00 5.90
CA ASP A 89 -2.69 -18.35 6.37
C ASP A 89 -1.80 -19.07 5.35
N ASN A 90 -2.23 -19.09 4.08
CA ASN A 90 -1.49 -19.75 3.01
C ASN A 90 -0.10 -19.13 2.80
N ARG A 91 -0.02 -17.80 2.79
CA ARG A 91 1.25 -17.08 2.62
C ARG A 91 2.22 -17.31 3.77
N TYR A 92 1.72 -17.36 5.00
CA TYR A 92 2.54 -17.66 6.17
C TYR A 92 3.12 -19.08 6.09
N MET A 93 2.30 -20.06 5.67
CA MET A 93 2.74 -21.45 5.46
C MET A 93 3.81 -21.58 4.37
N GLU A 94 3.69 -20.82 3.28
CA GLU A 94 4.70 -20.81 2.21
C GLU A 94 6.06 -20.29 2.69
N ILE A 95 6.07 -19.32 3.63
CA ILE A 95 7.30 -18.70 4.14
C ILE A 95 7.95 -19.56 5.23
N MET A 96 7.16 -20.10 6.16
CA MET A 96 7.68 -20.81 7.33
C MET A 96 8.02 -22.29 7.07
N GLY A 97 7.68 -22.82 5.89
CA GLY A 97 7.95 -24.21 5.52
C GLY A 97 7.07 -25.23 6.27
N ARG A 98 7.32 -26.53 6.04
CA ARG A 98 6.47 -27.64 6.55
C ARG A 98 6.51 -27.83 8.08
N ASP A 99 7.51 -27.31 8.76
CA ASP A 99 7.73 -27.53 10.20
C ASP A 99 7.18 -26.41 11.09
N GLY A 100 6.84 -25.25 10.52
CA GLY A 100 6.67 -24.02 11.30
C GLY A 100 5.32 -23.81 11.99
N ALA A 101 4.21 -24.34 11.47
CA ALA A 101 2.88 -24.04 12.03
C ALA A 101 1.72 -24.84 11.39
N LYS A 102 1.61 -26.14 11.65
CA LYS A 102 0.34 -26.82 11.34
C LYS A 102 -0.74 -26.22 12.26
N ASN A 103 -1.68 -25.47 11.67
CA ASN A 103 -2.86 -24.82 12.29
C ASN A 103 -2.74 -23.35 12.71
N GLU A 104 -1.71 -22.60 12.30
CA GLU A 104 -1.74 -21.14 12.53
C GLU A 104 -2.85 -20.50 11.69
N LYS A 105 -3.61 -19.62 12.33
CA LYS A 105 -4.73 -18.89 11.73
C LYS A 105 -4.58 -17.41 11.98
N PHE A 106 -4.68 -16.60 10.94
CA PHE A 106 -4.72 -15.16 11.06
C PHE A 106 -6.15 -14.67 11.20
N LYS A 107 -6.32 -13.64 12.04
CA LYS A 107 -7.57 -12.92 12.21
C LYS A 107 -7.36 -11.44 12.03
N ILE A 108 -8.21 -10.82 11.22
CA ILE A 108 -8.13 -9.39 10.95
C ILE A 108 -8.76 -8.62 12.12
N LEU A 109 -8.04 -7.63 12.64
CA LEU A 109 -8.55 -6.68 13.63
C LEU A 109 -9.32 -5.54 12.96
N GLY A 110 -8.81 -5.08 11.81
CA GLY A 110 -9.45 -4.05 11.02
C GLY A 110 -8.50 -3.36 10.05
N TYR A 111 -9.05 -2.38 9.35
CA TYR A 111 -8.36 -1.54 8.39
C TYR A 111 -8.39 -0.09 8.84
N GLN A 112 -7.29 0.60 8.63
CA GLN A 112 -7.11 1.99 9.04
C GLN A 112 -6.31 2.75 8.01
N TRP A 113 -6.59 4.05 7.90
CA TRP A 113 -5.70 4.97 7.23
C TRP A 113 -4.66 5.49 8.22
N ARG A 114 -3.42 5.65 7.76
CA ARG A 114 -2.30 6.21 8.50
C ARG A 114 -1.82 7.44 7.73
N SER A 115 -1.97 8.59 8.34
CA SER A 115 -1.57 9.87 7.77
C SER A 115 -0.32 10.36 8.49
N LEU A 116 0.80 10.43 7.76
CA LEU A 116 2.05 11.02 8.20
C LEU A 116 1.97 12.55 8.05
N ARG A 117 2.13 13.24 9.18
CA ARG A 117 2.14 14.69 9.30
C ARG A 117 3.52 15.12 9.76
N PHE A 118 4.15 16.06 9.06
CA PHE A 118 5.42 16.63 9.52
C PHE A 118 5.21 17.69 10.59
N ASN A 119 4.08 18.37 10.53
CA ASN A 119 3.60 19.35 11.51
C ASN A 119 2.07 19.40 11.41
N ASP A 120 1.45 20.37 12.08
CA ASP A 120 0.00 20.47 12.08
C ASP A 120 -0.60 20.84 10.71
N ASP A 121 0.18 21.44 9.82
CA ASP A 121 -0.30 21.92 8.53
C ASP A 121 0.06 20.98 7.37
N THR A 122 1.24 20.35 7.44
CA THR A 122 1.87 19.62 6.34
C THR A 122 1.63 18.12 6.46
N ARG A 123 0.63 17.63 5.71
CA ARG A 123 0.42 16.19 5.46
C ARG A 123 1.30 15.75 4.29
N GLN A 124 2.09 14.71 4.49
CA GLN A 124 3.03 14.23 3.46
C GLN A 124 2.56 12.97 2.77
N SER A 125 1.99 12.04 3.53
CA SER A 125 1.57 10.75 3.01
C SER A 125 0.41 10.19 3.79
N THR A 126 -0.47 9.52 3.08
CA THR A 126 -1.61 8.79 3.64
C THR A 126 -1.59 7.40 3.03
N VAL A 127 -1.57 6.39 3.89
CA VAL A 127 -1.50 4.99 3.50
C VAL A 127 -2.57 4.19 4.21
N LYS A 128 -3.08 3.15 3.56
CA LYS A 128 -4.02 2.24 4.19
C LYS A 128 -3.28 1.03 4.74
N VAL A 129 -3.63 0.62 5.95
CA VAL A 129 -3.03 -0.54 6.63
C VAL A 129 -4.12 -1.49 7.13
N MET A 130 -3.84 -2.78 7.04
CA MET A 130 -4.54 -3.85 7.71
C MET A 130 -3.77 -4.22 8.98
N ALA A 131 -4.49 -4.43 10.08
CA ALA A 131 -3.95 -5.07 11.28
C ALA A 131 -4.52 -6.48 11.42
N ALA A 132 -3.67 -7.46 11.69
CA ALA A 132 -4.06 -8.84 11.93
C ALA A 132 -3.27 -9.45 13.09
N PHE A 133 -3.80 -10.51 13.70
CA PHE A 133 -3.12 -11.24 14.76
C PHE A 133 -3.16 -12.75 14.50
N ARG A 134 -2.26 -13.46 15.17
CA ARG A 134 -2.24 -14.92 15.19
C ARG A 134 -3.23 -15.44 16.22
N ALA A 135 -4.18 -16.27 15.81
CA ALA A 135 -5.24 -16.79 16.68
C ALA A 135 -4.66 -17.53 17.89
N LEU A 136 -3.54 -18.23 17.71
CA LEU A 136 -2.85 -18.94 18.79
C LEU A 136 -1.98 -18.02 19.66
N GLN A 137 -1.67 -16.81 19.20
CA GLN A 137 -0.93 -15.80 19.96
C GLN A 137 -1.52 -14.38 19.74
N PRO A 138 -2.66 -14.06 20.38
CA PRO A 138 -3.37 -12.80 20.14
C PRO A 138 -2.61 -11.52 20.51
N SER A 139 -1.56 -11.65 21.33
CA SER A 139 -0.66 -10.54 21.66
C SER A 139 0.29 -10.13 20.53
N SER A 140 0.42 -10.95 19.47
CA SER A 140 1.24 -10.63 18.29
C SER A 140 0.39 -9.96 17.20
N ILE A 141 0.52 -8.64 17.06
CA ILE A 141 -0.16 -7.85 16.02
C ILE A 141 0.81 -7.61 14.86
N PHE A 142 0.33 -7.83 13.64
CA PHE A 142 1.02 -7.63 12.38
C PHE A 142 0.30 -6.56 11.58
N TYR A 143 1.07 -5.72 10.89
CA TYR A 143 0.56 -4.69 10.01
C TYR A 143 0.96 -4.97 8.57
N MET A 144 0.03 -4.74 7.64
CA MET A 144 0.29 -4.82 6.20
C MET A 144 -0.26 -3.58 5.52
N GLN A 145 0.57 -2.90 4.74
CA GLN A 145 0.13 -1.76 3.95
C GLN A 145 -0.56 -2.22 2.67
N HIS A 146 -1.66 -1.55 2.31
CA HIS A 146 -2.39 -1.80 1.08
C HIS A 146 -1.70 -1.13 -0.11
N PRO A 147 -1.32 -1.90 -1.14
CA PRO A 147 -0.57 -1.36 -2.26
C PRO A 147 -1.44 -0.58 -3.26
N HIS A 148 -2.76 -0.79 -3.24
CA HIS A 148 -3.67 -0.31 -4.28
C HIS A 148 -4.22 1.12 -4.02
N CYS A 149 -3.93 1.70 -2.86
CA CYS A 149 -4.54 2.94 -2.41
C CYS A 149 -3.56 4.11 -2.51
N LEU A 150 -3.77 5.01 -3.47
CA LEU A 150 -3.06 6.29 -3.56
C LEU A 150 -3.98 7.43 -3.14
N ALA A 151 -4.19 7.63 -1.84
CA ALA A 151 -5.12 8.66 -1.35
C ALA A 151 -4.68 10.10 -1.71
N VAL A 152 -3.37 10.37 -1.69
CA VAL A 152 -2.86 11.73 -1.91
C VAL A 152 -2.91 12.09 -3.41
N PRO A 153 -3.63 13.16 -3.83
CA PRO A 153 -3.89 13.42 -5.25
C PRO A 153 -2.65 13.57 -6.12
N TYR A 154 -1.59 14.22 -5.61
CA TYR A 154 -0.36 14.41 -6.39
C TYR A 154 0.31 13.09 -6.77
N LEU A 155 0.12 12.02 -5.98
CA LEU A 155 0.66 10.69 -6.31
C LEU A 155 -0.09 10.07 -7.48
N LYS A 156 -1.42 10.21 -7.54
CA LYS A 156 -2.21 9.78 -8.71
C LYS A 156 -1.77 10.52 -9.97
N SER A 157 -1.57 11.83 -9.87
CA SER A 157 -1.06 12.65 -10.98
C SER A 157 0.34 12.23 -11.39
N MET A 158 1.24 11.97 -10.44
CA MET A 158 2.61 11.54 -10.71
C MET A 158 2.66 10.20 -11.47
N VAL A 159 1.86 9.21 -11.04
CA VAL A 159 1.75 7.93 -11.73
C VAL A 159 1.15 8.12 -13.12
N SER A 160 0.04 8.85 -13.24
CA SER A 160 -0.66 9.07 -14.51
C SER A 160 0.24 9.77 -15.54
N VAL A 161 0.84 10.90 -15.17
CA VAL A 161 1.74 11.65 -16.04
C VAL A 161 2.98 10.83 -16.36
N GLY A 162 3.62 10.21 -15.36
CA GLY A 162 4.84 9.43 -15.56
C GLY A 162 4.65 8.25 -16.52
N LEU A 163 3.58 7.46 -16.34
CA LEU A 163 3.26 6.35 -17.24
C LEU A 163 2.87 6.86 -18.63
N THR A 164 2.11 7.96 -18.74
CA THR A 164 1.74 8.55 -20.03
C THR A 164 2.97 9.04 -20.79
N SER A 165 3.92 9.71 -20.12
CA SER A 165 5.16 10.17 -20.73
C SER A 165 6.03 9.02 -21.24
N LEU A 166 6.09 7.90 -20.50
CA LEU A 166 6.78 6.69 -20.94
C LEU A 166 6.10 6.08 -22.18
N ALA A 167 4.78 5.98 -22.18
CA ALA A 167 4.00 5.50 -23.33
C ALA A 167 4.25 6.37 -24.58
N ALA A 168 4.21 7.70 -24.42
CA ALA A 168 4.48 8.66 -25.49
C ALA A 168 5.91 8.52 -26.04
N SER A 169 6.86 8.12 -25.19
CA SER A 169 8.25 7.82 -25.55
C SER A 169 8.43 6.43 -26.20
N LYS A 170 7.33 5.74 -26.53
CA LYS A 170 7.30 4.37 -27.09
C LYS A 170 7.96 3.32 -26.18
N TYR A 171 8.02 3.58 -24.88
CA TYR A 171 8.46 2.55 -23.94
C TYR A 171 7.42 1.43 -23.89
N ASP A 172 7.88 0.17 -23.97
CA ASP A 172 7.03 -1.01 -23.86
C ASP A 172 6.55 -1.23 -22.41
N LEU A 173 5.54 -0.43 -22.03
CA LEU A 173 4.87 -0.52 -20.75
C LEU A 173 4.12 -1.84 -20.59
N THR A 174 3.59 -2.42 -21.67
CA THR A 174 2.85 -3.68 -21.61
C THR A 174 3.73 -4.82 -21.14
N SER A 175 4.95 -4.94 -21.68
CA SER A 175 5.89 -5.97 -21.22
C SER A 175 6.38 -5.71 -19.79
N ALA A 176 6.54 -4.44 -19.39
CA ALA A 176 6.90 -4.10 -18.01
C ALA A 176 5.79 -4.43 -17.01
N ALA A 177 4.56 -4.08 -17.36
CA ALA A 177 3.34 -4.39 -16.63
C ALA A 177 3.23 -5.87 -16.28
N ILE A 178 3.46 -6.76 -17.25
CA ILE A 178 3.33 -8.21 -17.07
C ILE A 178 4.64 -8.91 -16.66
N GLY A 179 5.70 -8.16 -16.35
CA GLY A 179 6.97 -8.71 -15.88
C GLY A 179 7.87 -9.34 -16.95
N LYS A 180 7.52 -9.21 -18.25
CA LYS A 180 8.38 -9.66 -19.36
C LYS A 180 9.58 -8.75 -19.59
N LYS A 181 9.50 -7.50 -19.14
CA LYS A 181 10.58 -6.51 -19.24
C LYS A 181 10.81 -5.87 -17.87
N GLN A 182 12.07 -5.69 -17.49
CA GLN A 182 12.40 -4.97 -16.27
C GLN A 182 12.24 -3.46 -16.48
N MET A 183 11.57 -2.80 -15.54
CA MET A 183 11.46 -1.34 -15.43
C MET A 183 12.14 -0.90 -14.14
N ARG A 184 13.21 -0.11 -14.22
CA ARG A 184 13.90 0.42 -13.04
C ARG A 184 13.29 1.75 -12.66
N ILE A 185 12.89 1.88 -11.39
CA ILE A 185 12.22 3.05 -10.86
C ILE A 185 12.98 3.51 -9.62
N LEU A 186 13.41 4.77 -9.63
CA LEU A 186 13.99 5.42 -8.46
C LEU A 186 12.94 6.32 -7.82
N CYS A 187 12.58 6.03 -6.57
CA CYS A 187 11.75 6.90 -5.73
C CYS A 187 12.64 7.67 -4.76
N VAL A 188 12.75 8.99 -4.95
CA VAL A 188 13.43 9.89 -4.00
C VAL A 188 12.38 10.49 -3.07
N GLY A 189 12.51 10.22 -1.77
CA GLY A 189 11.47 10.44 -0.77
C GLY A 189 10.57 9.19 -0.65
N HIS A 190 10.70 8.48 0.47
CA HIS A 190 9.81 7.37 0.84
C HIS A 190 8.44 7.89 1.26
N GLY A 191 8.40 8.97 2.05
CA GLY A 191 7.18 9.44 2.69
C GLY A 191 6.56 8.33 3.54
N GLY A 192 5.31 7.94 3.25
CA GLY A 192 4.66 6.77 3.85
C GLY A 192 4.77 5.48 3.04
N GLY A 193 5.53 5.49 1.93
CA GLY A 193 5.78 4.30 1.11
C GLY A 193 4.66 3.90 0.14
N SER A 194 3.56 4.66 0.05
CA SER A 194 2.43 4.32 -0.84
C SER A 194 2.80 4.27 -2.32
N LEU A 195 3.57 5.25 -2.81
CA LEU A 195 4.00 5.29 -4.22
C LEU A 195 4.91 4.10 -4.60
N PRO A 196 6.05 3.86 -3.91
CA PRO A 196 6.91 2.75 -4.28
C PRO A 196 6.21 1.39 -4.14
N LEU A 197 5.36 1.23 -3.12
CA LEU A 197 4.57 0.01 -2.95
C LEU A 197 3.54 -0.16 -4.07
N PHE A 198 2.84 0.91 -4.46
CA PHE A 198 1.90 0.89 -5.59
C PHE A 198 2.61 0.48 -6.88
N LEU A 199 3.75 1.09 -7.19
CA LEU A 199 4.51 0.79 -8.41
C LEU A 199 5.04 -0.66 -8.42
N ALA A 200 5.60 -1.12 -7.30
CA ALA A 200 6.09 -2.49 -7.18
C ALA A 200 4.98 -3.55 -7.31
N ASN A 201 3.75 -3.22 -6.89
CA ASN A 201 2.61 -4.12 -6.93
C ASN A 201 1.85 -4.07 -8.27
N HIS A 202 1.75 -2.90 -8.88
CA HIS A 202 1.01 -2.66 -10.14
C HIS A 202 1.89 -2.62 -11.38
N ILE A 203 3.18 -2.94 -11.29
CA ILE A 203 4.06 -3.16 -12.45
C ILE A 203 4.93 -4.36 -12.11
N LEU A 204 4.58 -5.56 -12.60
CA LEU A 204 5.27 -6.79 -12.19
C LEU A 204 6.76 -6.81 -12.55
N GLY A 205 7.14 -6.08 -13.60
CA GLY A 205 8.54 -5.90 -14.01
C GLY A 205 9.28 -4.78 -13.27
N ALA A 206 8.63 -4.09 -12.32
CA ALA A 206 9.27 -2.99 -11.61
C ALA A 206 10.33 -3.47 -10.61
N LEU A 207 11.51 -2.87 -10.72
CA LEU A 207 12.53 -2.87 -9.70
C LEU A 207 12.56 -1.46 -9.11
N VAL A 208 12.05 -1.32 -7.89
CA VAL A 208 11.90 -0.04 -7.20
C VAL A 208 13.01 0.14 -6.19
N ASP A 209 13.84 1.15 -6.41
CA ASP A 209 14.85 1.63 -5.46
C ASP A 209 14.31 2.88 -4.76
N ILE A 210 14.47 2.96 -3.44
CA ILE A 210 13.96 4.06 -2.62
C ILE A 210 15.15 4.74 -1.93
N VAL A 211 15.19 6.07 -2.00
CA VAL A 211 16.14 6.89 -1.27
C VAL A 211 15.36 7.78 -0.31
N GLU A 212 15.65 7.66 0.98
CA GLU A 212 15.03 8.45 2.06
C GLU A 212 16.13 9.02 2.96
N ILE A 213 15.92 10.24 3.45
CA ILE A 213 16.89 10.94 4.28
C ILE A 213 16.81 10.52 5.75
N ASP A 214 15.61 10.18 6.22
CA ASP A 214 15.33 9.74 7.57
C ASP A 214 15.34 8.20 7.64
N ARG A 215 16.08 7.64 8.61
CA ARG A 215 16.29 6.18 8.76
C ARG A 215 15.18 5.48 9.53
#